data_AF-A0A426V6E8-F1
#
_entry.id   AF-A0A426V6E8-F1
#
_cell.length_a   1.000
_cell.length_b   1.000
_cell.length_c   1.000
_cell.angle_alpha   90.00
_cell.angle_beta   90.00
_cell.angle_gamma   90.00
#
_symmetry.space_group_name_H-M   'P 1'
#
loop_
_entity.id
_entity.type
_entity.pdbx_description
1 polymer ?
#
loop_
_entity_poly.entity_id
_entity_poly.type
_entity_poly.pdbx_seq_one_letter_code
_entity_poly.pdbx_strand_id
1 'polypeptide(L)'
;MSKHVCLENTVWGAFDRNQLDRECHRLGLNNPIELPHINLKQAFAKARRIGKQVGMRKALELASLQFEGTHHRALDDAINTARLLPWALPAT
;
A
#
# COMPACT_ATOMS: atom_id res chain seq x y z
N MET A 1 21.71 7.23 16.27
CA MET A 1 21.47 6.99 14.83
C MET A 1 19.99 7.15 14.58
N SER A 2 19.57 8.37 14.21
CA SER A 2 18.18 8.66 13.88
C SER A 2 17.82 7.90 12.61
N LYS A 3 16.94 6.91 12.73
CA LYS A 3 16.34 6.25 11.57
C LYS A 3 15.46 7.29 10.90
N HIS A 4 16.01 8.01 9.93
CA HIS A 4 15.21 8.79 9.01
C HIS A 4 14.23 7.82 8.36
N VAL A 5 12.94 8.02 8.64
CA VAL A 5 11.85 7.38 7.90
C VAL A 5 12.11 7.70 6.44
N CYS A 6 12.56 6.70 5.68
CA CYS A 6 12.46 6.78 4.24
C CYS A 6 10.96 6.95 3.96
N LEU A 7 10.58 8.04 3.31
CA LEU A 7 9.23 8.26 2.83
C LEU A 7 8.97 7.20 1.75
N GLU A 8 8.59 5.99 2.17
CA GLU A 8 8.32 4.87 1.30
C GLU A 8 6.90 5.00 0.75
N ASN A 9 6.74 4.79 -0.55
CA ASN A 9 5.42 4.85 -1.17
C ASN A 9 4.69 3.54 -0.90
N THR A 10 3.78 3.54 0.08
CA THR A 10 3.04 2.37 0.53
C THR A 10 1.71 2.27 -0.18
N VAL A 11 1.58 1.27 -1.06
CA VAL A 11 0.36 0.98 -1.82
C VAL A 11 -0.10 -0.44 -1.51
N TRP A 12 -1.42 -0.66 -1.44
CA TRP A 12 -1.96 -2.00 -1.21
C TRP A 12 -1.65 -2.98 -2.36
N GLY A 13 -1.29 -2.47 -3.54
CA GLY A 13 -0.83 -3.26 -4.68
C GLY A 13 -0.05 -2.42 -5.68
N ALA A 14 0.44 -3.03 -6.75
CA ALA A 14 1.25 -2.33 -7.75
C ALA A 14 0.44 -1.50 -8.78
N PHE A 15 -0.88 -1.37 -8.59
CA PHE A 15 -1.75 -0.79 -9.60
C PHE A 15 -1.46 0.70 -9.84
N ASP A 16 -1.38 1.51 -8.79
CA ASP A 16 -1.13 2.95 -8.90
C ASP A 16 0.21 3.25 -9.56
N ARG A 17 1.25 2.48 -9.19
CA ARG A 17 2.58 2.57 -9.83
C ARG A 17 2.49 2.24 -11.31
N ASN A 18 1.84 1.13 -11.66
CA ASN A 18 1.70 0.72 -13.06
C ASN A 18 0.89 1.75 -13.88
N GLN A 19 -0.12 2.37 -13.27
CA GLN A 19 -0.91 3.40 -13.92
C GLN A 19 -0.10 4.67 -14.16
N LEU A 20 0.70 5.10 -13.17
CA LEU A 20 1.59 6.24 -13.30
C LEU A 20 2.72 5.98 -14.33
N ASP A 21 3.36 4.81 -14.25
CA ASP A 21 4.40 4.38 -15.21
C ASP A 21 3.85 4.40 -16.65
N ARG A 22 2.64 3.89 -16.86
CA ARG A 22 1.97 3.90 -18.18
C ARG A 22 1.71 5.32 -18.68
N GLU A 23 1.24 6.20 -17.81
CA GLU A 23 0.90 7.57 -18.18
C GLU A 23 2.14 8.42 -18.45
N CYS A 24 3.17 8.29 -17.62
CA CYS A 24 4.48 8.89 -17.84
C CYS A 24 5.08 8.43 -19.18
N HIS A 25 5.04 7.12 -19.46
CA HIS A 25 5.48 6.58 -20.75
C HIS A 25 4.66 7.15 -21.92
N ARG A 26 3.33 7.25 -21.78
CA ARG A 26 2.45 7.82 -22.81
C ARG A 26 2.75 9.29 -23.11
N LEU A 27 3.13 10.05 -22.08
CA LEU A 27 3.43 11.48 -22.18
C LEU A 27 4.92 11.77 -22.48
N GLY A 28 5.77 10.74 -22.53
CA GLY A 28 7.22 10.91 -22.69
C GLY A 28 7.89 11.59 -21.49
N LEU A 29 7.28 11.46 -20.30
CA LEU A 29 7.79 12.02 -19.05
C LEU A 29 8.50 10.95 -18.22
N ASN A 30 9.49 11.37 -17.45
CA ASN A 30 10.05 10.52 -16.40
C ASN A 30 9.05 10.40 -15.25
N ASN A 31 9.01 9.23 -14.59
CA ASN A 31 8.14 9.04 -13.44
C ASN A 31 8.65 9.93 -12.27
N PRO A 32 7.84 10.88 -11.76
CA PRO A 32 8.27 11.79 -10.70
C PRO A 32 8.31 11.15 -9.31
N ILE A 33 7.80 9.91 -9.16
CA ILE A 33 7.70 9.19 -7.89
C ILE A 33 8.67 8.00 -7.90
N GLU A 34 9.97 8.28 -7.94
CA GLU A 34 11.03 7.27 -7.75
C GLU A 34 11.28 7.00 -6.25
N LEU A 35 10.23 6.61 -5.53
CA LEU A 35 10.36 6.21 -4.12
C LEU A 35 10.36 4.67 -4.01
N PRO A 36 11.12 4.10 -3.05
CA PRO A 36 11.01 2.67 -2.77
C PRO A 36 9.55 2.31 -2.48
N HIS A 37 9.03 1.33 -3.22
CA HIS A 37 7.66 0.86 -3.07
C HIS A 37 7.60 -0.34 -2.14
N ILE A 38 6.80 -0.23 -1.09
CA ILE A 38 6.44 -1.39 -0.27
C ILE A 38 5.11 -1.94 -0.77
N ASN A 39 5.14 -3.20 -1.19
CA ASN A 39 3.93 -3.97 -1.45
C ASN A 39 3.28 -4.37 -0.11
N LEU A 40 2.32 -3.56 0.36
CA LEU A 40 1.72 -3.75 1.68
C LEU A 40 1.00 -5.10 1.82
N LYS A 41 0.47 -5.63 0.71
CA LYS A 41 -0.19 -6.94 0.68
C LYS A 41 0.77 -8.08 1.01
N GLN A 42 1.99 -7.99 0.49
CA GLN A 42 3.07 -8.95 0.81
C GLN A 42 3.53 -8.79 2.26
N ALA A 43 3.78 -7.55 2.69
CA ALA A 43 4.21 -7.24 4.04
C ALA A 43 3.18 -7.74 5.07
N PHE A 44 1.89 -7.46 4.86
CA PHE A 44 0.79 -7.93 5.70
C PHE A 44 0.70 -9.45 5.77
N ALA A 45 0.76 -10.15 4.62
CA ALA A 45 0.71 -11.61 4.60
C ALA A 45 1.85 -12.25 5.39
N LYS A 46 3.05 -11.65 5.32
CA LYS A 46 4.23 -12.07 6.08
C LYS A 46 4.07 -11.78 7.58
N ALA A 47 3.69 -10.55 7.94
CA ALA A 47 3.51 -10.11 9.32
C ALA A 47 2.45 -10.95 10.07
N ARG A 48 1.36 -11.29 9.37
CA ARG A 48 0.22 -12.04 9.93
C ARG A 48 0.31 -13.56 9.71
N ARG A 49 1.39 -14.07 9.09
CA ARG A 49 1.64 -15.50 8.81
C ARG A 49 0.47 -16.19 8.09
N ILE A 50 -0.18 -15.49 7.15
CA ILE A 50 -1.38 -15.96 6.43
C ILE A 50 -1.03 -16.96 5.31
N GLY A 51 0.25 -17.06 4.94
CA GLY A 51 0.75 -17.96 3.88
C GLY A 51 0.48 -17.47 2.46
N LYS A 52 -0.64 -16.77 2.22
CA LYS A 52 -0.97 -16.13 0.93
C LYS A 52 -1.39 -14.67 1.09
N GLN A 53 -1.16 -13.90 0.04
CA GLN A 53 -1.63 -12.50 -0.06
C GLN A 53 -3.16 -12.43 -0.07
N VAL A 54 -3.73 -11.44 0.62
CA VAL A 54 -5.19 -11.24 0.73
C VAL A 54 -5.63 -9.89 0.20
N GLY A 55 -6.89 -9.76 -0.23
CA GLY A 55 -7.46 -8.47 -0.64
C GLY A 55 -7.65 -7.50 0.53
N MET A 56 -7.77 -6.20 0.26
CA MET A 56 -7.83 -5.14 1.28
C MET A 56 -8.96 -5.36 2.29
N ARG A 57 -10.18 -5.65 1.81
CA ARG A 57 -11.33 -5.93 2.68
C ARG A 57 -11.07 -7.08 3.64
N LYS A 58 -10.44 -8.16 3.16
CA LYS A 58 -10.10 -9.30 4.01
C LYS A 58 -8.99 -8.95 5.01
N ALA A 59 -8.03 -8.13 4.62
CA ALA A 59 -7.01 -7.65 5.54
C ALA A 59 -7.58 -6.76 6.65
N LEU A 60 -8.50 -5.84 6.31
CA LEU A 60 -9.22 -5.04 7.29
C LEU A 60 -10.00 -5.93 8.27
N GLU A 61 -10.74 -6.92 7.77
CA GLU A 61 -11.46 -7.89 8.60
C GLU A 61 -10.51 -8.64 9.56
N LEU A 62 -9.35 -9.12 9.06
CA LEU A 62 -8.32 -9.79 9.86
C LEU A 62 -7.61 -8.87 10.86
N ALA A 63 -7.65 -7.56 10.62
CA ALA A 63 -7.20 -6.51 11.52
C ALA A 63 -8.31 -6.01 12.46
N SER A 64 -9.52 -6.59 12.38
CA SER A 64 -10.72 -6.15 13.09
C SER A 64 -11.11 -4.68 12.78
N LEU A 65 -10.82 -4.23 11.57
CA LEU A 65 -11.17 -2.92 11.04
C LEU A 65 -12.34 -3.02 10.06
N GLN A 66 -13.20 -1.99 10.07
CA GLN A 66 -14.21 -1.79 9.04
C GLN A 66 -13.63 -1.01 7.85
N PHE A 67 -14.11 -1.31 6.65
CA PHE A 67 -13.78 -0.50 5.47
C PHE A 67 -14.42 0.87 5.59
N GLU A 68 -13.63 1.92 5.45
CA GLU A 68 -14.10 3.30 5.46
C GLU A 68 -14.24 3.83 4.02
N GLY A 69 -15.37 4.47 3.71
CA GLY A 69 -15.61 5.12 2.42
C GLY A 69 -16.28 4.24 1.36
N THR A 70 -16.16 4.66 0.10
CA THR A 70 -16.76 4.02 -1.06
C THR A 70 -15.72 3.18 -1.79
N HIS A 71 -16.10 1.94 -2.14
CA HIS A 71 -15.25 1.05 -2.94
C HIS A 71 -14.77 1.75 -4.23
N HIS A 72 -13.46 1.61 -4.50
CA HIS A 72 -12.79 2.11 -5.72
C HIS A 72 -12.61 3.63 -5.80
N ARG A 73 -12.77 4.37 -4.68
CA ARG A 73 -12.27 5.74 -4.60
C ARG A 73 -10.81 5.71 -4.17
N ALA A 74 -9.94 6.30 -4.98
CA ALA A 74 -8.49 6.34 -4.72
C ALA A 74 -8.14 6.91 -3.33
N LEU A 75 -8.87 7.94 -2.88
CA LEU A 75 -8.69 8.51 -1.55
C LEU A 75 -9.03 7.52 -0.43
N ASP A 76 -10.15 6.82 -0.55
CA ASP A 76 -10.63 5.88 0.46
C ASP A 76 -9.69 4.65 0.51
N ASP A 77 -9.21 4.18 -0.64
CA ASP A 77 -8.21 3.11 -0.71
C ASP A 77 -6.88 3.54 -0.07
N ALA A 78 -6.45 4.80 -0.25
CA ALA A 78 -5.26 5.34 0.41
C ALA A 78 -5.43 5.40 1.94
N ILE A 79 -6.60 5.85 2.42
CA ILE A 79 -6.94 5.89 3.86
C ILE A 79 -6.91 4.48 4.45
N ASN A 80 -7.59 3.51 3.82
CA ASN A 80 -7.62 2.14 4.32
C ASN A 80 -6.25 1.47 4.24
N THR A 81 -5.42 1.81 3.24
CA THR A 81 -4.02 1.35 3.16
C THR A 81 -3.19 1.89 4.33
N ALA A 82 -3.29 3.19 4.62
CA ALA A 82 -2.60 3.81 5.75
C ALA A 82 -3.04 3.18 7.09
N ARG A 83 -4.33 2.91 7.23
CA ARG A 83 -4.89 2.18 8.38
C ARG A 83 -4.44 0.73 8.49
N LEU A 84 -3.75 0.15 7.50
CA LEU A 84 -3.20 -1.20 7.60
C LEU A 84 -1.69 -1.21 7.88
N LEU A 85 -1.02 -0.06 7.86
CA LEU A 85 0.42 0.06 8.09
C LEU A 85 0.88 -0.59 9.41
N PRO A 86 0.26 -0.32 10.58
CA PRO A 86 0.67 -0.95 11.85
C PRO A 86 0.54 -2.48 11.88
N TRP A 87 -0.26 -3.06 10.99
CA TRP A 87 -0.47 -4.51 10.92
C TRP A 87 0.43 -5.18 9.88
N ALA A 88 1.04 -4.39 8.99
CA ALA A 88 1.90 -4.87 7.91
C ALA A 88 3.39 -4.64 8.19
N LEU A 89 3.72 -3.59 8.94
CA LEU A 89 5.09 -3.20 9.26
C LEU A 89 5.35 -3.37 10.78
N PRO A 90 6.59 -3.68 11.18
CA PRO A 90 6.95 -3.71 12.60
C PRO A 90 6.77 -2.32 13.22
N ALA A 91 6.30 -2.27 14.48
CA ALA A 91 6.39 -1.06 15.27
C ALA A 91 7.88 -0.67 15.39
N THR A 92 8.20 0.58 15.06
CA THR A 92 9.57 1.11 15.08
C THR A 92 9.93 1.61 16.47
#